data_AF-A0A834FUN5-F1
#
_entry.id   AF-A0A834FUN5-F1
#
_cell.length_a   1.000
_cell.length_b   1.000
_cell.length_c   1.000
_cell.angle_alpha   90.00
_cell.angle_beta   90.00
_cell.angle_gamma   90.00
#
_symmetry.space_group_name_H-M   'P 1'
#
loop_
_entity.id
_entity.type
_entity.pdbx_description
1 polymer ?
#
loop_
_entity_poly.entity_id
_entity_poly.type
_entity_poly.pdbx_seq_one_letter_code
_entity_poly.pdbx_strand_id
1 'polypeptide(L)'
;MANRGTSSRVWILPKFKDPYWKEKRTSPKDYYVGLRLEWKFRVEEQEGLVNDLHNMGVRIPHCQSLEMPTTNKREYEAAVSRIKEENNQMLMRRSRYFMLQLATEMAEANQRELTKNERNNALNNEKYRSDYAMSDEDM
;
A
#
# COMPACT_ATOMS: atom_id res chain seq x y z
N MET A 1 -26.07 -14.29 -12.94
CA MET A 1 -24.86 -15.10 -12.72
C MET A 1 -23.82 -14.21 -12.06
N ALA A 2 -23.54 -14.39 -10.78
CA ALA A 2 -22.56 -13.57 -10.06
C ALA A 2 -21.16 -14.09 -10.40
N ASN A 3 -20.36 -13.27 -11.08
CA ASN A 3 -18.94 -13.52 -11.27
C ASN A 3 -18.28 -13.49 -9.89
N ARG A 4 -18.00 -14.66 -9.33
CA ARG A 4 -17.05 -14.80 -8.22
C ARG A 4 -15.65 -14.66 -8.80
N GLY A 5 -15.27 -13.43 -9.12
CA GLY A 5 -13.88 -13.11 -9.39
C GLY A 5 -13.07 -13.49 -8.15
N THR A 6 -12.14 -14.42 -8.32
CA THR A 6 -11.10 -14.68 -7.32
C THR A 6 -10.32 -13.39 -7.12
N SER A 7 -10.67 -12.63 -6.08
CA SER A 7 -9.97 -11.43 -5.66
C SER A 7 -8.50 -11.77 -5.36
N SER A 8 -7.60 -11.37 -6.25
CA SER A 8 -6.17 -11.40 -5.98
C SER A 8 -5.77 -10.08 -5.33
N ARG A 9 -5.16 -10.11 -4.14
CA ARG A 9 -4.58 -8.90 -3.54
C ARG A 9 -3.61 -8.27 -4.54
N VAL A 10 -3.93 -7.08 -5.01
CA VAL A 10 -3.05 -6.34 -5.92
C VAL A 10 -1.90 -5.75 -5.12
N TRP A 11 -0.68 -6.16 -5.46
CA TRP A 11 0.55 -5.69 -4.83
C TRP A 11 1.31 -4.81 -5.82
N ILE A 12 1.36 -3.51 -5.53
CA ILE A 12 2.17 -2.52 -6.26
C ILE A 12 3.37 -2.03 -5.43
N LEU A 13 3.54 -2.60 -4.24
CA LEU A 13 4.62 -2.31 -3.33
C LEU A 13 5.99 -2.66 -3.95
N PRO A 14 6.99 -1.76 -3.90
CA PRO A 14 8.36 -2.07 -4.30
C PRO A 14 8.91 -3.30 -3.58
N LYS A 15 9.64 -4.15 -4.32
CA LYS A 15 10.30 -5.32 -3.74
C LYS A 15 11.47 -4.87 -2.86
N PHE A 16 11.56 -5.45 -1.67
CA PHE A 16 12.78 -5.35 -0.86
C PHE A 16 13.90 -6.12 -1.56
N LYS A 17 15.07 -5.49 -1.71
CA LYS A 17 16.14 -5.99 -2.59
C LYS A 17 16.84 -7.24 -2.06
N ASP A 18 16.97 -7.34 -0.74
CA ASP A 18 17.66 -8.45 -0.09
C ASP A 18 16.75 -9.69 -0.04
N PRO A 19 17.14 -10.82 -0.67
CA PRO A 19 16.35 -12.06 -0.70
C PRO A 19 16.51 -12.89 0.58
N TYR A 20 16.54 -12.26 1.76
CA TYR A 20 16.77 -12.90 3.06
C TYR A 20 15.78 -14.05 3.38
N TRP A 21 14.61 -14.08 2.72
CA TRP A 21 13.66 -15.18 2.82
C TRP A 21 14.26 -16.55 2.48
N LYS A 22 15.31 -16.59 1.66
CA LYS A 22 16.07 -17.82 1.35
C LYS A 22 16.71 -18.41 2.59
N GLU A 23 17.12 -17.55 3.52
CA GLU A 23 17.81 -17.93 4.74
C GLU A 23 16.90 -18.51 5.82
N LYS A 24 15.58 -18.52 5.60
CA LYS A 24 14.60 -18.94 6.61
C LYS A 24 14.86 -20.34 7.18
N ARG A 25 15.42 -21.24 6.35
CA ARG A 25 15.72 -22.64 6.72
C ARG A 25 17.21 -22.93 6.91
N THR A 26 18.10 -22.12 6.33
CA THR A 26 19.55 -22.34 6.31
C THR A 26 20.27 -21.54 7.40
N SER A 27 19.84 -20.30 7.65
CA SER A 27 20.42 -19.42 8.66
C SER A 27 19.34 -18.58 9.34
N PRO A 28 18.78 -19.04 10.48
CA PRO A 28 17.79 -18.28 11.24
C PRO A 28 18.28 -16.90 11.69
N LYS A 29 19.59 -16.77 11.92
CA LYS A 29 20.24 -15.51 12.29
C LYS A 29 20.18 -14.51 11.13
N ASP A 30 20.58 -14.92 9.92
CA ASP A 30 20.61 -14.04 8.76
C ASP A 30 19.19 -13.70 8.28
N TYR A 31 18.25 -14.66 8.39
CA TYR A 31 16.83 -14.39 8.19
C TYR A 31 16.32 -13.29 9.13
N TYR A 32 16.70 -13.33 10.41
CA TYR A 32 16.27 -12.32 11.38
C TYR A 32 16.94 -10.96 11.16
N VAL A 33 18.20 -10.93 10.69
CA VAL A 33 18.86 -9.70 10.24
C VAL A 33 18.10 -9.09 9.07
N GLY A 34 17.77 -9.89 8.05
CA GLY A 34 17.01 -9.45 6.88
C GLY A 34 15.61 -8.92 7.23
N LEU A 35 14.88 -9.57 8.15
CA LEU A 35 13.60 -9.05 8.65
C LEU A 35 13.72 -7.66 9.26
N ARG A 36 14.75 -7.42 10.08
CA ARG A 36 14.99 -6.11 10.70
C ARG A 36 15.35 -5.04 9.68
N LEU A 37 16.07 -5.42 8.62
CA LEU A 37 16.40 -4.52 7.52
C LEU A 37 15.16 -4.20 6.67
N GLU A 38 14.32 -5.18 6.34
CA GLU A 38 13.06 -4.92 5.64
C GLU A 38 12.15 -4.04 6.50
N TRP A 39 12.03 -4.31 7.81
CA TRP A 39 11.27 -3.47 8.72
C TRP A 39 11.67 -1.99 8.63
N LYS A 40 12.96 -1.68 8.81
CA LYS A 40 13.47 -0.30 8.73
C LYS A 40 13.17 0.33 7.37
N PHE A 41 13.42 -0.40 6.29
CA PHE A 41 13.11 0.05 4.93
C PHE A 41 11.62 0.39 4.75
N ARG A 42 10.73 -0.44 5.31
CA ARG A 42 9.28 -0.22 5.21
C ARG A 42 8.78 0.93 6.07
N VAL A 43 9.41 1.19 7.22
CA VAL A 43 9.11 2.36 8.06
C VAL A 43 9.46 3.64 7.32
N GLU A 44 10.66 3.73 6.74
CA GLU A 44 11.08 4.88 5.92
C GLU A 44 10.14 5.08 4.71
N GLU A 45 9.74 4.00 4.05
CA GLU A 45 8.76 4.03 2.96
C GLU A 45 7.38 4.53 3.44
N GLN A 46 6.93 4.10 4.62
CA GLN A 46 5.65 4.52 5.20
C GLN A 46 5.65 6.01 5.52
N GLU A 47 6.71 6.54 6.12
CA GLU A 47 6.86 7.96 6.42
C GLU A 47 6.75 8.82 5.15
N GLY A 48 7.41 8.42 4.06
CA GLY A 48 7.30 9.07 2.76
C GLY A 48 5.86 9.05 2.22
N LEU A 49 5.18 7.91 2.31
CA LEU A 49 3.80 7.77 1.83
C LEU A 49 2.80 8.59 2.66
N VAL A 50 2.97 8.63 3.97
CA VAL A 50 2.18 9.47 4.87
C VAL A 50 2.32 10.94 4.50
N ASN A 51 3.55 11.42 4.27
CA ASN A 51 3.82 12.79 3.85
C ASN A 51 3.20 13.10 2.48
N ASP A 52 3.32 12.19 1.52
CA ASP A 52 2.71 12.35 0.20
C ASP A 52 1.18 12.49 0.30
N LEU A 53 0.53 11.58 1.02
CA LEU A 53 -0.93 11.59 1.19
C LEU A 53 -1.40 12.84 1.95
N HIS A 54 -0.66 13.27 2.97
CA HIS A 54 -0.91 14.52 3.68
C HIS A 54 -0.87 15.72 2.73
N ASN A 55 0.19 15.84 1.91
CA ASN A 55 0.34 16.93 0.94
C ASN A 55 -0.74 16.93 -0.14
N MET A 56 -1.30 15.76 -0.46
CA MET A 56 -2.43 15.62 -1.38
C MET A 56 -3.80 15.83 -0.73
N GLY A 57 -3.88 16.00 0.60
CA GLY A 57 -5.15 16.08 1.33
C GLY A 57 -5.96 14.79 1.32
N VAL A 58 -5.30 13.63 1.14
CA VAL A 58 -5.94 12.31 1.07
C VAL A 58 -5.93 11.67 2.46
N ARG A 59 -7.00 10.93 2.79
CA ARG A 59 -7.09 10.18 4.07
C ARG A 59 -5.94 9.18 4.20
N ILE A 60 -5.15 9.37 5.26
CA ILE A 60 -4.04 8.51 5.63
C ILE A 60 -4.61 7.31 6.41
N PRO A 61 -4.32 6.06 6.00
CA PRO A 61 -4.67 4.88 6.79
C PRO A 61 -3.97 4.89 8.15
N HIS A 62 -4.56 4.22 9.13
CA HIS A 62 -3.91 4.05 10.43
C HIS A 62 -2.73 3.07 10.34
N CYS A 63 -1.57 3.49 10.85
CA CYS A 63 -0.30 2.75 10.79
C CYS A 63 -0.15 1.78 11.98
N GLN A 64 -1.00 0.76 12.08
CA GLN A 64 -0.98 -0.19 13.20
C GLN A 64 0.34 -0.93 13.33
N SER A 65 1.02 -1.17 12.21
CA SER A 65 2.32 -1.86 12.22
C SER A 65 3.34 -1.18 13.14
N LEU A 66 3.32 0.15 13.27
CA LEU A 66 4.24 0.92 14.11
C LEU A 66 4.00 0.72 15.61
N GLU A 67 2.80 0.29 15.99
CA GLU A 67 2.40 -0.01 17.37
C GLU A 67 2.67 -1.48 17.73
N MET A 68 2.97 -2.32 16.74
CA MET A 68 3.22 -3.74 16.96
C MET A 68 4.56 -3.96 17.66
N PRO A 69 4.63 -4.92 18.59
CA PRO A 69 5.90 -5.27 19.21
C PRO A 69 6.87 -5.84 18.16
N THR A 70 8.16 -5.58 18.36
CA THR A 70 9.26 -6.02 17.48
C THR A 70 10.42 -6.60 18.31
N THR A 71 10.11 -7.30 19.41
CA THR A 71 11.12 -7.82 20.35
C THR A 71 11.72 -9.15 19.90
N ASN A 72 10.99 -9.93 19.11
CA ASN A 72 11.44 -11.24 18.63
C ASN A 72 11.11 -11.48 17.16
N LYS A 73 11.60 -12.61 16.64
CA LYS A 73 11.44 -12.99 15.23
C LYS A 73 9.98 -13.04 14.77
N ARG A 74 9.10 -13.68 15.54
CA ARG A 74 7.69 -13.87 15.15
C ARG A 74 6.94 -12.54 15.10
N GLU A 75 7.25 -11.67 16.05
CA GLU A 75 6.76 -10.30 16.11
C GLU A 75 7.22 -9.47 14.90
N TYR A 76 8.50 -9.55 14.53
CA TYR A 76 9.00 -8.92 13.30
C TYR A 76 8.34 -9.47 12.04
N GLU A 77 8.12 -10.79 11.91
CA GLU A 77 7.40 -11.35 10.77
C GLU A 77 5.99 -10.76 10.64
N ALA A 78 5.29 -10.62 11.76
CA ALA A 78 3.94 -10.05 11.80
C ALA A 78 3.96 -8.54 11.48
N ALA A 79 4.84 -7.77 12.11
CA ALA A 79 4.97 -6.33 11.90
C ALA A 79 5.37 -6.02 10.45
N VAL A 80 6.35 -6.74 9.89
CA VAL A 80 6.77 -6.61 8.48
C VAL A 80 5.63 -6.98 7.53
N SER A 81 4.88 -8.04 7.81
CA SER A 81 3.71 -8.38 6.98
C SER A 81 2.67 -7.25 7.00
N ARG A 82 2.41 -6.68 8.18
CA ARG A 82 1.41 -5.63 8.35
C ARG A 82 1.80 -4.31 7.68
N ILE A 83 3.03 -3.84 7.88
CA ILE A 83 3.49 -2.58 7.27
C ILE A 83 3.53 -2.67 5.75
N LYS A 84 3.81 -3.85 5.18
CA LYS A 84 3.73 -4.06 3.73
C LYS A 84 2.31 -3.87 3.22
N GLU A 85 1.32 -4.41 3.92
CA GLU A 85 -0.09 -4.21 3.58
C GLU A 85 -0.43 -2.72 3.62
N GLU A 86 -0.13 -2.04 4.74
CA GLU A 86 -0.40 -0.60 4.94
C GLU A 86 0.28 0.27 3.87
N ASN A 87 1.56 0.03 3.56
CA ASN A 87 2.28 0.79 2.53
C ASN A 87 1.69 0.54 1.13
N ASN A 88 1.32 -0.70 0.82
CA ASN A 88 0.68 -1.04 -0.45
C ASN A 88 -0.67 -0.31 -0.59
N GLN A 89 -1.41 -0.20 0.50
CA GLN A 89 -2.67 0.52 0.56
C GLN A 89 -2.49 2.02 0.32
N MET A 90 -1.52 2.64 1.01
CA MET A 90 -1.18 4.06 0.79
C MET A 90 -0.74 4.32 -0.65
N LEU A 91 0.10 3.44 -1.22
CA LEU A 91 0.50 3.52 -2.62
C LEU A 91 -0.68 3.44 -3.58
N MET A 92 -1.66 2.57 -3.32
CA MET A 92 -2.86 2.47 -4.14
C MET A 92 -3.70 3.75 -4.04
N ARG A 93 -3.90 4.30 -2.84
CA ARG A 93 -4.60 5.58 -2.64
C ARG A 93 -3.91 6.71 -3.39
N ARG A 94 -2.58 6.84 -3.24
CA ARG A 94 -1.75 7.81 -3.97
C ARG A 94 -1.89 7.66 -5.48
N SER A 95 -1.84 6.43 -6.00
CA SER A 95 -1.94 6.16 -7.44
C SER A 95 -3.32 6.52 -8.01
N ARG A 96 -4.41 6.20 -7.31
CA ARG A 96 -5.77 6.60 -7.72
C ARG A 96 -5.92 8.11 -7.73
N TYR A 97 -5.35 8.81 -6.74
CA TYR A 97 -5.38 10.25 -6.68
C TYR A 97 -4.65 10.88 -7.87
N PHE A 98 -3.44 10.41 -8.18
CA PHE A 98 -2.71 10.88 -9.37
C PHE A 98 -3.48 10.63 -10.67
N MET A 99 -4.11 9.47 -10.83
CA MET A 99 -4.96 9.20 -11.99
C MET A 99 -6.15 10.17 -12.09
N LEU A 100 -6.78 10.50 -10.97
CA LEU A 100 -7.86 11.49 -10.93
C LEU A 100 -7.36 12.90 -11.27
N GLN A 101 -6.20 13.29 -10.74
CA GLN A 101 -5.60 14.58 -11.03
C GLN A 101 -5.27 14.70 -12.53
N LEU A 102 -4.60 13.72 -13.11
CA LEU A 102 -4.32 13.68 -14.55
C LEU A 102 -5.61 13.75 -15.40
N ALA A 103 -6.65 13.01 -15.01
CA ALA A 103 -7.93 13.07 -15.72
C ALA A 103 -8.56 14.47 -15.65
N THR A 104 -8.45 15.13 -14.50
CA THR A 104 -8.95 16.49 -14.27
C THR A 104 -8.17 17.50 -15.12
N GLU A 105 -6.84 17.46 -15.08
CA GLU A 105 -5.96 18.31 -15.89
C GLU A 105 -6.24 18.15 -17.40
N MET A 106 -6.47 16.92 -17.86
CA MET A 106 -6.84 16.67 -19.26
C MET A 106 -8.23 17.22 -19.61
N ALA A 107 -9.20 17.17 -18.70
CA ALA A 107 -10.52 17.75 -18.93
C ALA A 107 -10.44 19.28 -19.01
N GLU A 108 -9.73 19.90 -18.07
CA GLU A 108 -9.49 21.35 -18.01
C GLU A 108 -8.75 21.86 -19.25
N ALA A 109 -7.73 21.14 -19.72
CA ALA A 109 -7.01 21.47 -20.96
C ALA A 109 -7.93 21.46 -22.20
N ASN A 110 -9.01 20.67 -22.16
CA ASN A 110 -10.04 20.62 -23.19
C ASN A 110 -11.25 21.51 -22.87
N GLN A 111 -11.12 22.44 -21.92
CA GLN A 111 -12.15 23.41 -21.51
C GLN A 111 -13.48 22.76 -21.09
N ARG A 112 -13.40 21.58 -20.46
CA ARG A 112 -14.58 20.87 -19.95
C ARG A 112 -14.34 20.39 -18.52
N GLU A 113 -15.43 20.09 -17.83
CA GLU A 113 -15.36 19.41 -16.54
C GLU A 113 -15.22 17.90 -16.70
N LEU A 114 -14.60 17.29 -15.69
CA LEU A 114 -14.53 15.84 -15.57
C LEU A 114 -15.92 15.29 -15.22
N THR A 115 -16.45 14.38 -16.04
CA THR A 115 -17.77 13.79 -15.78
C THR A 115 -17.72 12.87 -14.55
N LYS A 116 -18.88 12.64 -13.92
CA LYS A 116 -19.00 11.70 -12.80
C LYS A 116 -18.50 10.29 -13.15
N ASN A 117 -18.75 9.84 -14.39
CA ASN A 117 -18.31 8.51 -14.85
C ASN A 117 -16.79 8.44 -14.99
N GLU A 118 -16.16 9.46 -15.57
CA GLU A 118 -14.69 9.51 -15.70
C GLU A 118 -14.00 9.59 -14.33
N ARG A 119 -14.55 10.40 -13.42
CA ARG A 119 -14.09 10.47 -12.03
C ARG A 119 -14.19 9.12 -11.34
N ASN A 120 -15.34 8.44 -11.47
CA ASN A 120 -15.54 7.11 -10.90
C ASN A 120 -14.61 6.07 -11.52
N ASN A 121 -14.33 6.13 -12.81
CA ASN A 121 -13.41 5.22 -13.48
C ASN A 121 -11.96 5.42 -13.01
N ALA A 122 -11.53 6.67 -12.80
CA ALA A 122 -10.20 6.97 -12.25
C ALA A 122 -10.04 6.43 -10.83
N LEU A 123 -11.07 6.60 -9.98
CA LEU A 123 -11.06 6.14 -8.59
C LEU A 123 -11.27 4.63 -8.42
N ASN A 124 -11.98 3.98 -9.34
CA ASN A 124 -12.30 2.55 -9.30
C ASN A 124 -11.43 1.72 -10.25
N ASN A 125 -10.31 2.25 -10.73
CA ASN A 125 -9.40 1.52 -11.60
C ASN A 125 -8.98 0.20 -10.93
N GLU A 126 -9.32 -0.93 -11.56
CA GLU A 126 -9.10 -2.29 -11.04
C GLU A 126 -7.63 -2.56 -10.72
N LYS A 127 -6.70 -1.94 -11.46
CA LYS A 127 -5.25 -2.06 -11.22
C LYS A 127 -4.82 -1.50 -9.86
N TYR A 128 -5.61 -0.60 -9.29
CA TYR A 128 -5.34 0.00 -7.99
C TYR A 128 -6.46 -0.31 -6.99
N ARG A 129 -7.35 -1.25 -7.30
CA ARG A 129 -8.45 -1.68 -6.43
C ARG A 129 -7.98 -2.83 -5.54
N SER A 130 -8.24 -2.71 -4.24
CA SER A 130 -8.14 -3.82 -3.29
C SER A 130 -9.57 -4.24 -2.98
N ASP A 131 -9.92 -5.51 -3.16
CA ASP A 131 -11.26 -6.01 -2.81
C ASP A 131 -11.40 -6.39 -1.33
N TYR A 132 -10.34 -6.19 -0.53
CA TYR A 132 -10.44 -6.32 0.92
C TYR A 132 -10.98 -5.02 1.49
N ALA A 133 -12.04 -5.11 2.30
CA ALA A 133 -12.39 -4.10 3.28
C ALA A 133 -11.12 -3.81 4.07
N MET A 134 -10.66 -2.57 3.97
CA MET A 134 -9.44 -2.15 4.62
C MET A 134 -9.80 -2.02 6.10
N SER A 135 -8.98 -2.50 7.03
CA SER A 135 -9.38 -2.56 8.44
C SER A 135 -9.67 -1.18 9.07
N ASP A 136 -9.39 -0.09 8.35
CA ASP A 136 -9.69 1.30 8.69
C ASP A 136 -10.96 1.86 8.01
N GLU A 137 -11.64 1.08 7.15
CA GLU A 137 -12.84 1.47 6.42
C GLU A 137 -14.16 1.14 7.17
N ASP A 138 -14.07 0.53 8.36
CA ASP A 138 -15.20 0.16 9.24
C ASP A 138 -15.33 1.06 10.50
N MET A 139 -14.72 2.26 10.54
CA MET A 139 -14.94 3.26 11.60
C MET A 139 -15.43 4.60 11.07
#